data_AF-A0A2E3ETS4-F1
#
_entry.id   AF-A0A2E3ETS4-F1
#
_cell.length_a   1.000
_cell.length_b   1.000
_cell.length_c   1.000
_cell.angle_alpha   90.00
_cell.angle_beta   90.00
_cell.angle_gamma   90.00
#
_symmetry.space_group_name_H-M   'P 1'
#
loop_
_entity.id
_entity.type
_entity.pdbx_description
1 polymer ?
#
loop_
_entity_poly.entity_id
_entity_poly.type
_entity_poly.pdbx_seq_one_letter_code
_entity_poly.pdbx_strand_id
1 'polypeptide(L)'
;MKTSFAPDRLADPAIAEAEQILRRCVHCGFCTATCPTFLELGDERDSPRGRIYMMKGMLERDEPATADVVRHIDRCLGCFACMTTCPSGVDYMHLSDMARARVAETYRRPLPERLLRGLLARLLPYPGRFRAALIGGRIAKRLGLDRWLGGIRPELKAMMALMPDEVPAPAATDRPQLWPAEGTRRGRVALLAGCAQQVLAPGINAATIRVLTRHGFEVVVAREAGCCGALVQHMGLMERARDQARRNVAAWAALADQPGGLDAIVVTTSGCGTPIKDYGHLLAGDAYYADRARLVAGLARDVTEVLADLDLTPVRSLPAGLPVAYHAACSLQHGQKIRDVPKEVLKRLGITPLEPAEPHICCGSAGTYNMLQPELAGRLGARKAQNLRRTGAAVVAAGNLGCLTQIATHMPDARFIHTVELADWLTGGPVPEALAGAVDGVV
;
A
#
# COMPACT_ATOMS: atom_id res chain seq x y z
N MET A 1 -18.44 -18.62 -14.65
CA MET A 1 -18.50 -18.40 -16.12
C MET A 1 -18.03 -19.67 -16.81
N LYS A 2 -18.41 -19.93 -18.06
CA LYS A 2 -17.89 -21.09 -18.80
C LYS A 2 -16.40 -20.87 -19.10
N THR A 3 -15.57 -21.87 -18.84
CA THR A 3 -14.16 -21.92 -19.23
C THR A 3 -13.90 -23.14 -20.10
N SER A 4 -12.87 -23.06 -20.94
CA SER A 4 -12.49 -24.06 -21.94
C SER A 4 -10.96 -24.21 -22.01
N PHE A 5 -10.30 -24.35 -20.87
CA PHE A 5 -8.85 -24.60 -20.82
C PHE A 5 -8.55 -26.01 -21.35
N ALA A 6 -7.44 -26.14 -22.09
CA ALA A 6 -6.98 -27.45 -22.55
C ALA A 6 -6.51 -28.31 -21.35
N PRO A 7 -6.82 -29.62 -21.30
CA PRO A 7 -6.52 -30.46 -20.15
C PRO A 7 -5.03 -30.52 -19.77
N ASP A 8 -4.13 -30.48 -20.75
CA ASP A 8 -2.68 -30.44 -20.57
C ASP A 8 -2.22 -29.14 -19.88
N ARG A 9 -2.89 -28.02 -20.17
CA ARG A 9 -2.60 -26.72 -19.55
C ARG A 9 -3.01 -26.67 -18.08
N LEU A 10 -4.02 -27.44 -17.69
CA LEU A 10 -4.45 -27.54 -16.29
C LEU A 10 -3.45 -28.34 -15.42
N ALA A 11 -2.41 -28.93 -16.02
CA ALA A 11 -1.29 -29.48 -15.25
C ALA A 11 -0.42 -28.38 -14.62
N ASP A 12 -0.43 -27.15 -15.15
CA ASP A 12 0.18 -25.99 -14.50
C ASP A 12 -0.71 -25.53 -13.32
N PRO A 13 -0.22 -25.57 -12.07
CA PRO A 13 -0.99 -25.17 -10.91
C PRO A 13 -1.55 -23.74 -10.99
N ALA A 14 -0.81 -22.80 -11.59
CA ALA A 14 -1.24 -21.42 -11.71
C ALA A 14 -2.41 -21.28 -12.71
N ILE A 15 -2.41 -22.07 -13.78
CA ILE A 15 -3.51 -22.09 -14.76
C ILE A 15 -4.74 -22.79 -14.18
N ALA A 16 -4.54 -23.89 -13.44
CA ALA A 16 -5.62 -24.57 -12.73
C ALA A 16 -6.30 -23.64 -11.71
N GLU A 17 -5.51 -22.87 -10.95
CA GLU A 17 -6.03 -21.87 -10.02
C GLU A 17 -6.80 -20.76 -10.77
N ALA A 18 -6.23 -20.22 -11.86
CA ALA A 18 -6.90 -19.22 -12.67
C ALA A 18 -8.26 -19.72 -13.17
N GLU A 19 -8.35 -20.96 -13.64
CA GLU A 19 -9.61 -21.56 -14.08
C GLU A 19 -10.63 -21.61 -12.93
N GLN A 20 -10.23 -22.08 -11.75
CA GLN A 20 -11.10 -22.14 -10.57
C GLN A 20 -11.65 -20.75 -10.20
N ILE A 21 -10.80 -19.72 -10.22
CA ILE A 21 -11.19 -18.34 -9.94
C ILE A 21 -12.19 -17.84 -11.00
N LEU A 22 -11.90 -18.06 -12.28
CA LEU A 22 -12.75 -17.64 -13.40
C LEU A 22 -14.13 -18.29 -13.33
N ARG A 23 -14.21 -19.60 -13.04
CA ARG A 23 -15.49 -20.33 -12.94
C ARG A 23 -16.44 -19.72 -11.91
N ARG A 24 -15.94 -19.09 -10.83
CA ARG A 24 -16.76 -18.41 -9.82
C ARG A 24 -17.48 -17.16 -10.34
N CYS A 25 -16.95 -16.48 -11.37
CA CYS A 25 -17.57 -15.25 -11.86
C CYS A 25 -18.91 -15.53 -12.56
N VAL A 26 -20.02 -14.98 -12.04
CA VAL A 26 -21.35 -15.11 -12.65
C VAL A 26 -21.80 -13.89 -13.47
N HIS A 27 -20.89 -12.93 -13.70
CA HIS A 27 -21.16 -11.70 -14.48
C HIS A 27 -22.30 -10.80 -13.96
N CYS A 28 -22.69 -10.91 -12.69
CA CYS A 28 -23.78 -10.14 -12.08
C CYS A 28 -23.60 -8.62 -12.07
N GLY A 29 -22.37 -8.10 -12.14
CA GLY A 29 -22.09 -6.67 -12.30
C GLY A 29 -21.94 -5.86 -11.01
N PHE A 30 -22.14 -6.40 -9.80
CA PHE A 30 -21.95 -5.65 -8.54
C PHE A 30 -20.59 -4.95 -8.42
N CYS A 31 -19.55 -5.54 -9.02
CA CYS A 31 -18.20 -4.99 -9.06
C CYS A 31 -18.06 -3.67 -9.83
N THR A 32 -19.00 -3.32 -10.73
CA THR A 32 -18.93 -2.09 -11.52
C THR A 32 -19.24 -0.86 -10.66
N ALA A 33 -20.17 -0.98 -9.71
CA ALA A 33 -20.58 0.10 -8.81
C ALA A 33 -19.46 0.56 -7.85
N THR A 34 -18.45 -0.28 -7.60
CA THR A 34 -17.35 0.02 -6.67
C THR A 34 -16.00 0.18 -7.36
N CYS A 35 -15.92 0.00 -8.69
CA CYS A 35 -14.66 0.04 -9.42
C CYS A 35 -14.28 1.49 -9.78
N PRO A 36 -13.17 2.03 -9.26
CA PRO A 36 -12.82 3.43 -9.48
C PRO A 36 -12.65 3.78 -10.96
N THR A 37 -12.00 2.91 -11.74
CA THR A 37 -11.76 3.21 -13.16
C THR A 37 -13.01 3.11 -14.01
N PHE A 38 -13.93 2.20 -13.71
CA PHE A 38 -15.24 2.18 -14.37
C PHE A 38 -16.07 3.42 -14.03
N LEU A 39 -16.10 3.84 -12.76
CA LEU A 39 -16.84 5.04 -12.35
C LEU A 39 -16.29 6.32 -12.98
N GLU A 40 -14.99 6.38 -13.27
CA GLU A 40 -14.38 7.51 -13.97
C GLU A 40 -14.57 7.46 -15.49
N LEU A 41 -14.55 6.27 -16.10
CA LEU A 41 -14.48 6.14 -17.57
C LEU A 41 -15.78 5.69 -18.24
N GLY A 42 -16.67 5.01 -17.52
CA GLY A 42 -17.86 4.37 -18.07
C GLY A 42 -17.57 3.20 -19.03
N ASP A 43 -16.30 2.84 -19.24
CA ASP A 43 -15.87 1.76 -20.13
C ASP A 43 -15.92 0.42 -19.40
N GLU A 44 -16.78 -0.49 -19.86
CA GLU A 44 -16.93 -1.84 -19.28
C GLU A 44 -15.61 -2.63 -19.29
N ARG A 45 -14.71 -2.38 -20.24
CA ARG A 45 -13.38 -3.01 -20.26
C ARG A 45 -12.50 -2.53 -19.11
N ASP A 46 -12.79 -1.34 -18.56
CA ASP A 46 -12.19 -0.83 -17.35
C ASP A 46 -12.96 -1.20 -16.07
N SER A 47 -13.94 -2.11 -16.14
CA SER A 47 -14.57 -2.73 -14.98
C SER A 47 -13.82 -3.99 -14.52
N PRO A 48 -14.09 -4.53 -13.32
CA PRO A 48 -13.49 -5.79 -12.86
C PRO A 48 -13.98 -6.99 -13.67
N ARG A 49 -15.27 -7.04 -14.07
CA ARG A 49 -15.79 -8.14 -14.90
C ARG A 49 -15.31 -8.07 -16.35
N GLY A 50 -15.14 -6.87 -16.91
CA GLY A 50 -14.46 -6.70 -18.21
C GLY A 50 -13.00 -7.15 -18.14
N ARG A 51 -12.31 -6.72 -17.06
CA ARG A 51 -11.08 -7.28 -16.47
C ARG A 51 -10.96 -8.79 -16.68
N ILE A 52 -11.84 -9.49 -15.96
CA ILE A 52 -11.92 -10.94 -15.91
C ILE A 52 -12.11 -11.55 -17.30
N TYR A 53 -12.92 -10.95 -18.17
CA TYR A 53 -13.13 -11.48 -19.53
C TYR A 53 -11.86 -11.40 -20.39
N MET A 54 -11.12 -10.30 -20.31
CA MET A 54 -9.83 -10.15 -20.99
C MET A 54 -8.77 -11.10 -20.42
N MET A 55 -8.72 -11.23 -19.08
CA MET A 55 -7.82 -12.17 -18.40
C MET A 55 -8.13 -13.62 -18.79
N LYS A 56 -9.41 -14.01 -18.83
CA LYS A 56 -9.84 -15.32 -19.33
C LYS A 56 -9.37 -15.53 -20.76
N GLY A 57 -9.66 -14.60 -21.67
CA GLY A 57 -9.29 -14.76 -23.07
C GLY A 57 -7.78 -14.98 -23.25
N MET A 58 -6.97 -14.22 -22.51
CA MET A 58 -5.51 -14.31 -22.54
C MET A 58 -4.99 -15.62 -21.93
N LEU A 59 -5.52 -16.04 -20.77
CA LEU A 59 -5.03 -17.22 -20.05
C LEU A 59 -5.55 -18.54 -20.65
N GLU A 60 -6.81 -18.57 -21.12
CA GLU A 60 -7.46 -19.76 -21.66
C GLU A 60 -6.92 -20.16 -23.04
N ARG A 61 -6.64 -19.17 -23.89
CA ARG A 61 -6.12 -19.41 -25.25
C ARG A 61 -4.61 -19.47 -25.36
N ASP A 62 -3.91 -19.21 -24.25
CA ASP A 62 -2.45 -19.05 -24.23
C ASP A 62 -1.92 -18.01 -25.23
N GLU A 63 -2.73 -16.99 -25.56
CA GLU A 63 -2.38 -15.97 -26.55
C GLU A 63 -1.50 -14.87 -25.93
N PRO A 64 -0.59 -14.25 -26.70
CA PRO A 64 0.09 -13.04 -26.29
C PRO A 64 -0.88 -11.90 -26.00
N ALA A 65 -0.61 -11.10 -24.95
CA ALA A 65 -1.45 -9.97 -24.64
C ALA A 65 -1.41 -8.90 -25.75
N THR A 66 -2.57 -8.43 -26.20
CA THR A 66 -2.67 -7.33 -27.17
C THR A 66 -2.50 -5.98 -26.46
N ALA A 67 -2.18 -4.92 -27.22
CA ALA A 67 -2.04 -3.58 -26.66
C ALA A 67 -3.32 -3.08 -25.94
N ASP A 68 -4.51 -3.47 -26.43
CA ASP A 68 -5.80 -3.13 -25.81
C ASP A 68 -5.99 -3.84 -24.46
N VAL A 69 -5.70 -5.15 -24.41
CA VAL A 69 -5.74 -5.94 -23.16
C VAL A 69 -4.76 -5.35 -22.14
N VAL A 70 -3.54 -5.04 -22.57
CA VAL A 70 -2.51 -4.46 -21.69
C VAL A 70 -2.95 -3.11 -21.13
N ARG A 71 -3.50 -2.23 -21.97
CA ARG A 71 -4.03 -0.92 -21.54
C ARG A 71 -5.03 -1.05 -20.40
N HIS A 72 -6.00 -1.95 -20.53
CA HIS A 72 -7.05 -2.10 -19.51
C HIS A 72 -6.57 -2.84 -18.26
N ILE A 73 -5.66 -3.82 -18.38
CA ILE A 73 -5.03 -4.46 -17.22
C ILE A 73 -4.19 -3.44 -16.43
N ASP A 74 -3.39 -2.62 -17.11
CA ASP A 74 -2.54 -1.62 -16.46
C ASP A 74 -3.32 -0.49 -15.79
N ARG A 75 -4.53 -0.18 -16.28
CA ARG A 75 -5.44 0.77 -15.63
C ARG A 75 -6.03 0.25 -14.32
N CYS A 76 -5.95 -1.04 -14.03
CA CYS A 76 -6.38 -1.57 -12.74
C CYS A 76 -5.45 -1.08 -11.62
N LEU A 77 -6.01 -0.48 -10.57
CA LEU A 77 -5.25 0.00 -9.41
C LEU A 77 -4.88 -1.12 -8.41
N GLY A 78 -5.50 -2.29 -8.48
CA GLY A 78 -5.34 -3.32 -7.44
C GLY A 78 -5.96 -2.90 -6.09
N CYS A 79 -7.06 -2.13 -6.11
CA CYS A 79 -7.72 -1.68 -4.88
C CYS A 79 -8.61 -2.74 -4.21
N PHE A 80 -8.96 -3.80 -4.95
CA PHE A 80 -9.75 -4.96 -4.51
C PHE A 80 -11.15 -4.69 -3.95
N ALA A 81 -11.69 -3.48 -4.11
CA ALA A 81 -13.09 -3.19 -3.78
C ALA A 81 -14.08 -4.17 -4.47
N CYS A 82 -13.71 -4.62 -5.67
CA CYS A 82 -14.43 -5.65 -6.41
C CYS A 82 -14.54 -6.99 -5.68
N MET A 83 -13.54 -7.40 -4.89
CA MET A 83 -13.57 -8.65 -4.12
C MET A 83 -14.53 -8.52 -2.94
N THR A 84 -14.50 -7.38 -2.25
CA THR A 84 -15.38 -7.12 -1.10
C THR A 84 -16.86 -7.10 -1.49
N THR A 85 -17.19 -6.55 -2.66
CA THR A 85 -18.59 -6.48 -3.14
C THR A 85 -19.03 -7.75 -3.89
N CYS A 86 -18.12 -8.68 -4.20
CA CYS A 86 -18.45 -9.84 -5.02
C CYS A 86 -19.19 -10.90 -4.19
N PRO A 87 -20.48 -11.20 -4.51
CA PRO A 87 -21.21 -12.26 -3.78
C PRO A 87 -20.66 -13.66 -4.10
N SER A 88 -19.97 -13.82 -5.22
CA SER A 88 -19.42 -15.11 -5.67
C SER A 88 -18.01 -15.39 -5.16
N GLY A 89 -17.39 -14.46 -4.42
CA GLY A 89 -16.04 -14.65 -3.87
C GLY A 89 -14.97 -14.89 -4.95
N VAL A 90 -15.02 -14.12 -6.05
CA VAL A 90 -13.97 -14.15 -7.08
C VAL A 90 -12.68 -13.58 -6.51
N ASP A 91 -11.62 -14.39 -6.55
CA ASP A 91 -10.29 -13.99 -6.12
C ASP A 91 -9.59 -13.14 -7.19
N TYR A 92 -10.03 -11.89 -7.30
CA TYR A 92 -9.52 -10.97 -8.31
C TYR A 92 -8.04 -10.64 -8.10
N MET A 93 -7.54 -10.70 -6.85
CA MET A 93 -6.16 -10.37 -6.52
C MET A 93 -5.19 -11.30 -7.24
N HIS A 94 -5.29 -12.61 -7.01
CA HIS A 94 -4.41 -13.59 -7.63
C HIS A 94 -4.61 -13.66 -9.15
N LEU A 95 -5.85 -13.59 -9.63
CA LEU A 95 -6.12 -13.54 -11.09
C LEU A 95 -5.47 -12.32 -11.75
N SER A 96 -5.49 -11.16 -11.08
CA SER A 96 -4.88 -9.94 -11.62
C SER A 96 -3.35 -10.02 -11.64
N ASP A 97 -2.74 -10.68 -10.66
CA ASP A 97 -1.28 -10.87 -10.61
C ASP A 97 -0.82 -11.87 -11.68
N MET A 98 -1.53 -12.98 -11.86
CA MET A 98 -1.30 -13.92 -12.97
C MET A 98 -1.40 -13.21 -14.33
N ALA A 99 -2.41 -12.37 -14.50
CA ALA A 99 -2.58 -11.62 -15.73
C ALA A 99 -1.43 -10.62 -15.97
N ARG A 100 -0.96 -9.91 -14.93
CA ARG A 100 0.19 -8.99 -15.04
C ARG A 100 1.48 -9.73 -15.36
N ALA A 101 1.70 -10.90 -14.77
CA ALA A 101 2.85 -11.77 -15.07
C ALA A 101 2.83 -12.19 -16.54
N ARG A 102 1.68 -12.68 -17.03
CA ARG A 102 1.50 -13.06 -18.44
C ARG A 102 1.74 -11.90 -19.41
N VAL A 103 1.27 -10.70 -19.05
CA VAL A 103 1.55 -9.48 -19.82
C VAL A 103 3.04 -9.18 -19.86
N ALA A 104 3.75 -9.30 -18.73
CA ALA A 104 5.19 -9.05 -18.66
C ALA A 104 6.01 -10.04 -19.51
N GLU A 105 5.54 -11.28 -19.62
CA GLU A 105 6.16 -12.33 -20.44
C GLU A 105 5.90 -12.18 -21.93
N THR A 106 4.66 -11.85 -22.31
CA THR A 106 4.23 -11.94 -23.72
C THR A 106 4.16 -10.62 -24.47
N TYR A 107 4.08 -9.49 -23.78
CA TYR A 107 3.93 -8.19 -24.42
C TYR A 107 5.19 -7.33 -24.35
N ARG A 108 5.71 -6.98 -25.53
CA ARG A 108 6.85 -6.06 -25.64
C ARG A 108 6.37 -4.60 -25.64
N ARG A 109 6.38 -4.00 -24.46
CA ARG A 109 6.06 -2.58 -24.25
C ARG A 109 6.97 -1.63 -25.06
N PRO A 110 6.49 -0.43 -25.43
CA PRO A 110 7.33 0.62 -26.00
C PRO A 110 8.55 0.94 -25.13
N LEU A 111 9.67 1.31 -25.77
CA LEU A 111 10.94 1.58 -25.07
C LEU A 111 10.80 2.62 -23.93
N PRO A 112 10.11 3.77 -24.12
CA PRO A 112 9.99 4.76 -23.06
C PRO A 112 9.25 4.27 -21.81
N GLU A 113 8.31 3.33 -21.98
CA GLU A 113 7.59 2.72 -20.87
C GLU A 113 8.45 1.69 -20.14
N ARG A 114 9.19 0.87 -20.88
CA ARG A 114 10.14 -0.11 -20.32
C ARG A 114 11.21 0.58 -19.48
N LEU A 115 11.75 1.70 -19.97
CA LEU A 115 12.72 2.50 -19.25
C LEU A 115 12.14 3.07 -17.97
N LEU A 116 10.94 3.65 -18.02
CA LEU A 116 10.27 4.20 -16.83
C LEU A 116 10.00 3.12 -15.78
N ARG A 117 9.33 2.02 -16.14
CA ARG A 117 9.07 0.90 -15.22
C ARG A 117 10.37 0.31 -14.66
N GLY A 118 11.39 0.16 -15.50
CA GLY A 118 12.71 -0.32 -15.10
C GLY A 118 13.43 0.62 -14.12
N LEU A 119 13.28 1.94 -14.29
CA LEU A 119 13.78 2.95 -13.37
C LEU A 119 13.05 2.87 -12.02
N LEU A 120 11.70 2.88 -12.03
CA LEU A 120 10.89 2.77 -10.82
C LEU A 120 11.22 1.49 -10.03
N ALA A 121 11.37 0.36 -10.71
CA ALA A 121 11.73 -0.91 -10.08
C ALA A 121 13.14 -0.95 -9.48
N ARG A 122 14.07 -0.08 -9.92
CA ARG A 122 15.45 0.01 -9.41
C ARG A 122 15.64 1.08 -8.35
N LEU A 123 14.75 2.07 -8.29
CA LEU A 123 14.82 3.20 -7.36
C LEU A 123 13.91 2.98 -6.15
N LEU A 124 12.59 2.87 -6.35
CA LEU A 124 11.61 2.95 -5.27
C LEU A 124 11.77 1.86 -4.19
N PRO A 125 12.06 0.59 -4.52
CA PRO A 125 12.26 -0.45 -3.50
C PRO A 125 13.53 -0.26 -2.65
N TYR A 126 14.42 0.67 -3.00
CA TYR A 126 15.74 0.81 -2.40
C TYR A 126 15.92 2.22 -1.81
N PRO A 127 15.72 2.42 -0.49
CA PRO A 127 15.67 3.73 0.15
C PRO A 127 16.85 4.66 -0.16
N GLY A 128 18.09 4.12 -0.18
CA GLY A 128 19.28 4.91 -0.52
C GLY A 128 19.26 5.46 -1.94
N ARG A 129 18.85 4.64 -2.92
CA ARG A 129 18.73 5.04 -4.33
C ARG A 129 17.58 6.01 -4.53
N PHE A 130 16.45 5.74 -3.88
CA PHE A 130 15.28 6.61 -3.95
C PHE A 130 15.58 8.00 -3.36
N ARG A 131 16.24 8.06 -2.20
CA ARG A 131 16.68 9.33 -1.59
C ARG A 131 17.62 10.11 -2.51
N ALA A 132 18.61 9.45 -3.09
CA ALA A 132 19.52 10.09 -4.05
C ALA A 132 18.76 10.66 -5.26
N ALA A 133 17.76 9.93 -5.77
CA ALA A 133 16.91 10.40 -6.86
C ALA A 133 16.07 11.62 -6.48
N LEU A 134 15.48 11.66 -5.27
CA LEU A 134 14.73 12.84 -4.81
C LEU A 134 15.63 14.06 -4.60
N ILE A 135 16.84 13.88 -4.06
CA ILE A 135 17.83 14.95 -3.93
C ILE A 135 18.22 15.50 -5.31
N GLY A 136 18.50 14.61 -6.28
CA GLY A 136 18.77 15.00 -7.66
C GLY A 136 17.59 15.74 -8.31
N GLY A 137 16.35 15.26 -8.10
CA GLY A 137 15.13 15.92 -8.56
C GLY A 137 14.94 17.31 -7.97
N ARG A 138 15.26 17.52 -6.69
CA ARG A 138 15.24 18.84 -6.07
C ARG A 138 16.26 19.80 -6.68
N ILE A 139 17.48 19.32 -6.93
CA ILE A 139 18.51 20.11 -7.60
C ILE A 139 18.01 20.53 -8.99
N ALA A 140 17.42 19.60 -9.75
CA ALA A 140 16.83 19.91 -11.05
C ALA A 140 15.70 20.96 -10.97
N LYS A 141 14.79 20.86 -9.98
CA LYS A 141 13.72 21.84 -9.73
C LYS A 141 14.28 23.23 -9.38
N ARG A 142 15.33 23.30 -8.56
CA ARG A 142 16.01 24.57 -8.22
C ARG A 142 16.68 25.22 -9.43
N LEU A 143 17.16 24.42 -10.37
CA LEU A 143 17.74 24.89 -11.64
C LEU A 143 16.67 25.23 -12.70
N GLY A 144 15.37 25.14 -12.38
CA GLY A 144 14.27 25.43 -13.31
C GLY A 144 14.10 24.40 -14.44
N LEU A 145 14.76 23.24 -14.34
CA LEU A 145 14.69 22.17 -15.33
C LEU A 145 13.35 21.42 -15.26
N ASP A 146 12.60 21.56 -14.18
CA ASP A 146 11.29 20.96 -13.97
C ASP A 146 10.25 21.42 -15.00
N ARG A 147 10.29 22.69 -15.42
CA ARG A 147 9.39 23.22 -16.46
C ARG A 147 9.66 22.59 -17.82
N TRP A 148 10.94 22.36 -18.16
CA TRP A 148 11.33 21.70 -19.39
C TRP A 148 11.00 20.20 -19.34
N LEU A 149 11.39 19.52 -18.26
CA LEU A 149 11.16 18.09 -18.04
C LEU A 149 9.66 17.73 -17.93
N GLY A 150 8.86 18.55 -17.26
CA GLY A 150 7.42 18.36 -17.09
C GLY A 150 6.61 18.63 -18.36
N GLY A 151 7.16 19.38 -19.32
CA GLY A 151 6.56 19.59 -20.65
C GLY A 151 6.78 18.42 -21.61
N ILE A 152 7.77 17.56 -21.34
CA ILE A 152 8.14 16.44 -22.22
C ILE A 152 7.20 15.24 -22.02
N ARG A 153 6.84 14.92 -20.76
CA ARG A 153 6.02 13.75 -20.42
C ARG A 153 5.12 13.94 -19.19
N PRO A 154 3.84 13.54 -19.24
CA PRO A 154 2.92 13.67 -18.11
C PRO A 154 3.35 12.85 -16.89
N GLU A 155 4.02 11.71 -17.08
CA GLU A 155 4.53 10.87 -16.00
C GLU A 155 5.61 11.59 -15.19
N LEU A 156 6.48 12.36 -15.85
CA LEU A 156 7.54 13.12 -15.18
C LEU A 156 6.96 14.30 -14.41
N LYS A 157 5.98 15.00 -14.99
CA LYS A 157 5.23 16.03 -14.28
C LYS A 157 4.56 15.48 -13.02
N ALA A 158 3.93 14.30 -13.09
CA ALA A 158 3.31 13.66 -11.94
C ALA A 158 4.34 13.26 -10.87
N MET A 159 5.48 12.68 -11.24
CA MET A 159 6.56 12.37 -10.30
C MET A 159 7.10 13.62 -9.59
N MET A 160 7.23 14.74 -10.31
CA MET A 160 7.66 16.02 -9.72
C MET A 160 6.61 16.61 -8.77
N ALA A 161 5.32 16.45 -9.07
CA ALA A 161 4.23 16.89 -8.19
C ALA A 161 4.13 16.07 -6.89
N LEU A 162 4.57 14.81 -6.92
CA LEU A 162 4.59 13.90 -5.75
C LEU A 162 5.84 14.08 -4.88
N MET A 163 6.84 14.80 -5.37
CA MET A 163 8.09 15.01 -4.64
C MET A 163 7.86 15.97 -3.48
N PRO A 164 8.29 15.63 -2.25
CA PRO A 164 8.17 16.53 -1.12
C PRO A 164 9.14 17.71 -1.28
N ASP A 165 8.75 18.87 -0.74
CA ASP A 165 9.60 20.07 -0.80
C ASP A 165 10.93 19.84 -0.06
N GLU A 166 10.87 19.18 1.09
CA GLU A 166 12.01 18.73 1.88
C GLU A 166 12.12 17.20 1.90
N VAL A 167 13.35 16.68 1.97
CA VAL A 167 13.61 15.24 1.98
C VAL A 167 14.16 14.99 3.38
N PRO A 168 13.39 14.33 4.25
CA PRO A 168 13.81 14.03 5.60
C PRO A 168 15.18 13.32 5.63
N ALA A 169 15.96 13.67 6.66
CA ALA A 169 17.19 12.96 6.97
C ALA A 169 16.89 11.48 7.27
N PRO A 170 17.82 10.55 6.97
CA PRO A 170 17.67 9.16 7.38
C PRO A 170 17.50 9.05 8.90
N ALA A 171 16.40 8.46 9.36
CA ALA A 171 16.15 8.29 10.78
C ALA A 171 16.94 7.10 11.35
N ALA A 172 17.44 7.25 12.58
CA ALA A 172 18.11 6.16 13.29
C ALA A 172 17.16 4.97 13.48
N THR A 173 15.86 5.22 13.67
CA THR A 173 14.79 4.23 13.84
C THR A 173 14.60 3.29 12.67
N ASP A 174 15.01 3.67 11.46
CA ASP A 174 14.91 2.83 10.27
C ASP A 174 16.10 1.87 10.13
N ARG A 175 17.13 2.01 10.98
CA ARG A 175 18.31 1.16 10.96
C ARG A 175 18.08 -0.14 11.75
N PRO A 176 18.76 -1.23 11.37
CA PRO A 176 18.64 -2.50 12.07
C PRO A 176 19.10 -2.40 13.51
N GLN A 177 18.17 -2.60 14.45
CA GLN A 177 18.43 -2.60 15.89
C GLN A 177 17.24 -3.17 16.66
N LEU A 178 17.45 -3.40 17.96
CA LEU A 178 16.41 -3.71 18.93
C LEU A 178 16.13 -2.46 19.78
N TRP A 179 14.86 -2.10 19.89
CA TRP A 179 14.35 -1.12 20.84
C TRP A 179 13.74 -1.87 22.02
N PRO A 180 14.28 -1.71 23.25
CA PRO A 180 13.77 -2.42 24.41
C PRO A 180 12.38 -1.93 24.80
N ALA A 181 11.59 -2.82 25.40
CA ALA A 181 10.32 -2.45 26.03
C ALA A 181 10.57 -1.51 27.20
N GLU A 182 9.67 -0.55 27.40
CA GLU A 182 9.62 0.27 28.61
C GLU A 182 8.74 -0.42 29.66
N GLY A 183 9.22 -0.49 30.90
CA GLY A 183 8.50 -1.16 31.98
C GLY A 183 8.43 -2.69 31.82
N THR A 184 7.25 -3.27 31.99
CA THR A 184 7.06 -4.72 31.93
C THR A 184 6.97 -5.19 30.48
N ARG A 185 7.84 -6.12 30.10
CA ARG A 185 7.84 -6.74 28.77
C ARG A 185 6.56 -7.55 28.54
N ARG A 186 5.75 -7.13 27.57
CA ARG A 186 4.49 -7.78 27.14
C ARG A 186 4.66 -8.66 25.91
N GLY A 187 5.61 -8.33 25.04
CA GLY A 187 5.83 -9.07 23.80
C GLY A 187 6.98 -8.50 22.98
N ARG A 188 7.22 -9.10 21.82
CA ARG A 188 8.24 -8.73 20.85
C ARG A 188 7.65 -8.71 19.45
N VAL A 189 7.85 -7.59 18.76
CA VAL A 189 7.38 -7.38 17.40
C VAL A 189 8.50 -6.96 16.47
N ALA A 190 8.37 -7.31 15.19
CA ALA A 190 9.25 -6.80 14.15
C ALA A 190 8.54 -5.64 13.45
N LEU A 191 9.23 -4.52 13.26
CA LEU A 191 8.70 -3.41 12.46
C LEU A 191 9.18 -3.53 11.01
N LEU A 192 8.26 -3.54 10.05
CA LEU A 192 8.60 -3.27 8.66
C LEU A 192 8.94 -1.79 8.50
N ALA A 193 10.23 -1.46 8.45
CA ALA A 193 10.68 -0.10 8.20
C ALA A 193 10.20 0.46 6.83
N GLY A 194 9.87 -0.43 5.87
CA GLY A 194 9.35 -0.07 4.55
C GLY A 194 10.45 0.37 3.58
N CYS A 195 10.06 0.82 2.39
CA CYS A 195 11.00 1.34 1.39
C CYS A 195 10.84 2.85 1.16
N ALA A 196 9.74 3.27 0.54
CA ALA A 196 9.46 4.68 0.30
C ALA A 196 9.23 5.47 1.60
N GLN A 197 8.63 4.84 2.63
CA GLN A 197 8.34 5.47 3.92
C GLN A 197 9.59 5.98 4.63
N GLN A 198 10.68 5.21 4.64
CA GLN A 198 11.96 5.65 5.23
C GLN A 198 12.50 6.94 4.61
N VAL A 199 12.07 7.28 3.40
CA VAL A 199 12.53 8.45 2.66
C VAL A 199 11.54 9.61 2.75
N LEU A 200 10.23 9.33 2.68
CA LEU A 200 9.19 10.35 2.61
C LEU A 200 8.61 10.72 3.98
N ALA A 201 8.53 9.77 4.91
CA ALA A 201 7.88 9.96 6.21
C ALA A 201 8.48 9.03 7.29
N PRO A 202 9.78 9.16 7.61
CA PRO A 202 10.42 8.33 8.64
C PRO A 202 9.81 8.53 10.05
N GLY A 203 9.13 9.66 10.28
CA GLY A 203 8.41 9.96 11.53
C GLY A 203 7.36 8.90 11.91
N ILE A 204 6.75 8.24 10.91
CA ILE A 204 5.77 7.16 11.13
C ILE A 204 6.40 5.97 11.86
N ASN A 205 7.61 5.56 11.46
CA ASN A 205 8.33 4.47 12.13
C ASN A 205 8.77 4.88 13.53
N ALA A 206 9.24 6.13 13.69
CA ALA A 206 9.62 6.64 15.00
C ALA A 206 8.44 6.69 15.98
N ALA A 207 7.27 7.15 15.54
CA ALA A 207 6.04 7.13 16.34
C ALA A 207 5.60 5.70 16.68
N THR A 208 5.69 4.78 15.72
CA THR A 208 5.36 3.36 15.93
C THR A 208 6.27 2.73 16.98
N ILE A 209 7.58 2.96 16.92
CA ILE A 209 8.52 2.45 17.94
C ILE A 209 8.16 3.02 19.31
N ARG A 210 8.04 4.34 19.45
CA ARG A 210 7.75 4.99 20.74
C ARG A 210 6.46 4.49 21.37
N VAL A 211 5.38 4.40 20.61
CA VAL A 211 4.10 3.95 21.17
C VAL A 211 4.18 2.49 21.60
N LEU A 212 4.78 1.61 20.79
CA LEU A 212 4.87 0.19 21.14
C LEU A 212 5.83 -0.06 22.32
N THR A 213 7.00 0.59 22.38
CA THR A 213 7.95 0.43 23.50
C THR A 213 7.35 0.90 24.81
N ARG A 214 6.69 2.07 24.81
CA ARG A 214 5.96 2.61 25.96
C ARG A 214 4.85 1.69 26.47
N HIS A 215 4.26 0.89 25.58
CA HIS A 215 3.26 -0.12 25.92
C HIS A 215 3.85 -1.53 26.13
N GLY A 216 5.15 -1.63 26.43
CA GLY A 216 5.78 -2.86 26.89
C GLY A 216 6.24 -3.82 25.78
N PHE A 217 6.25 -3.40 24.51
CA PHE A 217 6.76 -4.23 23.42
C PHE A 217 8.23 -3.97 23.13
N GLU A 218 9.00 -5.03 22.96
CA GLU A 218 10.27 -4.96 22.28
C GLU A 218 10.04 -4.80 20.78
N VAL A 219 10.67 -3.82 20.15
CA VAL A 219 10.51 -3.57 18.72
C VAL A 219 11.83 -3.82 18.00
N VAL A 220 11.83 -4.77 17.06
CA VAL A 220 13.01 -5.13 16.27
C VAL A 220 12.88 -4.64 14.84
N VAL A 221 13.89 -3.94 14.34
CA VAL A 221 14.07 -3.70 12.90
C VAL A 221 15.12 -4.69 12.39
N ALA A 222 14.69 -5.65 11.58
CA ALA A 222 15.57 -6.73 11.10
C ALA A 222 16.54 -6.22 10.03
N ARG A 223 17.81 -6.69 10.07
CA ARG A 223 18.87 -6.24 9.15
C ARG A 223 18.58 -6.54 7.68
N GLU A 224 18.15 -7.77 7.41
CA GLU A 224 17.97 -8.27 6.05
C GLU A 224 16.57 -7.98 5.47
N ALA A 225 15.63 -7.53 6.30
CA ALA A 225 14.29 -7.15 5.84
C ALA A 225 14.35 -5.83 5.05
N GLY A 226 13.61 -5.77 3.94
CA GLY A 226 13.60 -4.61 3.04
C GLY A 226 12.21 -4.30 2.51
N CYS A 227 12.13 -3.92 1.23
CA CYS A 227 10.85 -3.69 0.56
C CYS A 227 9.97 -4.96 0.60
N CYS A 228 8.66 -4.78 0.77
CA CYS A 228 7.68 -5.86 0.81
C CYS A 228 7.44 -6.58 -0.54
N GLY A 229 7.95 -6.06 -1.66
CA GLY A 229 7.73 -6.63 -3.00
C GLY A 229 6.55 -6.02 -3.79
N ALA A 230 5.62 -5.33 -3.13
CA ALA A 230 4.39 -4.80 -3.75
C ALA A 230 4.63 -4.02 -5.05
N LEU A 231 5.61 -3.10 -5.03
CA LEU A 231 5.87 -2.18 -6.14
C LEU A 231 6.25 -2.92 -7.43
N VAL A 232 7.07 -3.97 -7.32
CA VAL A 232 7.51 -4.75 -8.48
C VAL A 232 6.45 -5.78 -8.89
N GLN A 233 5.71 -6.35 -7.93
CA GLN A 233 4.57 -7.24 -8.18
C GLN A 233 3.49 -6.53 -9.02
N HIS A 234 3.09 -5.31 -8.65
CA HIS A 234 2.10 -4.54 -9.40
C HIS A 234 2.56 -4.17 -10.82
N MET A 235 3.87 -4.18 -11.10
CA MET A 235 4.41 -4.00 -12.45
C MET A 235 4.55 -5.30 -13.25
N GLY A 236 4.15 -6.45 -12.69
CA GLY A 236 4.24 -7.78 -13.29
C GLY A 236 5.60 -8.45 -13.12
N LEU A 237 6.49 -7.91 -12.29
CA LEU A 237 7.85 -8.44 -12.08
C LEU A 237 7.87 -9.46 -10.93
N MET A 238 7.21 -10.61 -11.15
CA MET A 238 6.94 -11.60 -10.09
C MET A 238 8.20 -12.19 -9.45
N GLU A 239 9.23 -12.55 -10.22
CA GLU A 239 10.47 -13.08 -9.63
C GLU A 239 11.14 -12.08 -8.68
N ARG A 240 11.15 -10.78 -9.04
CA ARG A 240 11.69 -9.75 -8.13
C ARG A 240 10.83 -9.57 -6.88
N ALA A 241 9.53 -9.81 -6.98
CA ALA A 241 8.62 -9.79 -5.83
C ALA A 241 8.92 -10.99 -4.92
N ARG A 242 9.08 -12.19 -5.49
CA ARG A 242 9.47 -13.41 -4.78
C ARG A 242 10.83 -13.24 -4.10
N ASP A 243 11.84 -12.66 -4.76
CA ASP A 243 13.15 -12.42 -4.14
C ASP A 243 13.11 -11.40 -2.98
N GLN A 244 12.20 -10.43 -3.03
CA GLN A 244 11.94 -9.54 -1.91
C GLN A 244 11.23 -10.26 -0.77
N ALA A 245 10.22 -11.07 -1.08
CA ALA A 245 9.50 -11.88 -0.11
C ALA A 245 10.42 -12.89 0.58
N ARG A 246 11.23 -13.65 -0.16
CA ARG A 246 12.22 -14.61 0.37
C ARG A 246 13.16 -13.98 1.38
N ARG A 247 13.70 -12.80 1.07
CA ARG A 247 14.58 -12.06 2.00
C ARG A 247 13.87 -11.66 3.29
N ASN A 248 12.66 -11.13 3.16
CA ASN A 248 11.85 -10.76 4.33
C ASN A 248 11.46 -11.99 5.17
N VAL A 249 11.06 -13.08 4.51
CA VAL A 249 10.72 -14.34 5.16
C VAL A 249 11.92 -14.91 5.90
N ALA A 250 13.10 -14.95 5.28
CA ALA A 250 14.33 -15.40 5.94
C ALA A 250 14.64 -14.55 7.18
N ALA A 251 14.55 -13.21 7.06
CA ALA A 251 14.85 -12.30 8.16
C ALA A 251 13.89 -12.47 9.34
N TRP A 252 12.58 -12.52 9.09
CA TRP A 252 11.57 -12.57 10.14
C TRP A 252 11.35 -13.97 10.71
N ALA A 253 11.46 -15.02 9.90
CA ALA A 253 11.45 -16.39 10.39
C ALA A 253 12.63 -16.67 11.33
N ALA A 254 13.82 -16.14 11.00
CA ALA A 254 14.97 -16.22 11.90
C ALA A 254 14.76 -15.48 13.23
N LEU A 255 13.97 -14.39 13.25
CA LEU A 255 13.58 -13.73 14.50
C LEU A 255 12.54 -14.55 15.27
N ALA A 256 11.57 -15.16 14.58
CA ALA A 256 10.55 -16.00 15.19
C ALA A 256 11.12 -17.29 15.82
N ASP A 257 12.22 -17.82 15.27
CA ASP A 257 12.92 -19.00 15.82
C ASP A 257 13.75 -18.69 17.07
N GLN A 258 13.97 -17.42 17.42
CA GLN A 258 14.75 -17.05 18.61
C GLN A 258 13.97 -17.33 19.90
N PRO A 259 14.67 -17.55 21.04
CA PRO A 259 14.03 -17.59 22.34
C PRO A 259 13.15 -16.36 22.59
N GLY A 260 11.92 -16.57 23.05
CA GLY A 260 10.93 -15.52 23.23
C GLY A 260 10.11 -15.19 21.98
N GLY A 261 10.40 -15.81 20.83
CA GLY A 261 9.59 -15.77 19.62
C GLY A 261 9.40 -14.38 19.01
N LEU A 262 8.40 -14.29 18.14
CA LEU A 262 7.93 -13.04 17.54
C LEU A 262 6.39 -13.05 17.56
N ASP A 263 5.77 -12.06 18.19
CA ASP A 263 4.31 -11.97 18.34
C ASP A 263 3.64 -11.39 17.09
N ALA A 264 4.30 -10.45 16.42
CA ALA A 264 3.80 -9.85 15.19
C ALA A 264 4.90 -9.21 14.33
N ILE A 265 4.61 -9.07 13.05
CA ILE A 265 5.31 -8.20 12.11
C ILE A 265 4.39 -6.99 11.85
N VAL A 266 4.74 -5.86 12.46
CA VAL A 266 3.97 -4.62 12.42
C VAL A 266 4.21 -3.91 11.10
N VAL A 267 3.10 -3.59 10.43
CA VAL A 267 3.09 -2.88 9.16
C VAL A 267 2.35 -1.56 9.31
N THR A 268 3.02 -0.45 9.01
CA THR A 268 2.42 0.89 9.08
C THR A 268 1.81 1.33 7.76
N THR A 269 2.35 0.88 6.62
CA THR A 269 1.76 1.16 5.31
C THR A 269 0.93 -0.03 4.84
N SER A 270 -0.39 0.10 4.84
CA SER A 270 -1.31 -1.00 4.49
C SER A 270 -1.10 -1.60 3.08
N GLY A 271 -0.51 -0.86 2.14
CA GLY A 271 -0.12 -1.37 0.83
C GLY A 271 1.02 -2.39 0.88
N CYS A 272 1.86 -2.36 1.92
CA CYS A 272 2.84 -3.39 2.22
C CYS A 272 2.21 -4.58 2.96
N GLY A 273 1.19 -4.34 3.78
CA GLY A 273 0.55 -5.39 4.58
C GLY A 273 -0.20 -6.40 3.72
N THR A 274 -0.83 -5.95 2.63
CA THR A 274 -1.54 -6.85 1.69
C THR A 274 -0.63 -7.96 1.13
N PRO A 275 0.50 -7.66 0.46
CA PRO A 275 1.37 -8.73 -0.06
C PRO A 275 2.06 -9.52 1.05
N ILE A 276 2.40 -8.95 2.21
CA ILE A 276 3.03 -9.72 3.29
C ILE A 276 2.08 -10.78 3.84
N LYS A 277 0.80 -10.42 4.06
CA LYS A 277 -0.26 -11.38 4.43
C LYS A 277 -0.52 -12.44 3.35
N ASP A 278 -0.04 -12.20 2.13
CA ASP A 278 -0.16 -13.08 0.98
C ASP A 278 1.13 -13.86 0.64
N TYR A 279 2.21 -13.70 1.42
CA TYR A 279 3.48 -14.41 1.15
C TYR A 279 3.34 -15.93 1.09
N GLY A 280 2.41 -16.50 1.86
CA GLY A 280 2.11 -17.92 1.81
C GLY A 280 1.61 -18.39 0.44
N HIS A 281 0.86 -17.56 -0.29
CA HIS A 281 0.45 -17.82 -1.68
C HIS A 281 1.61 -17.55 -2.64
N LEU A 282 2.21 -16.36 -2.54
CA LEU A 282 3.28 -15.91 -3.44
C LEU A 282 4.48 -16.88 -3.53
N LEU A 283 4.78 -17.55 -2.41
CA LEU A 283 5.87 -18.52 -2.27
C LEU A 283 5.39 -19.97 -2.12
N ALA A 284 4.12 -20.27 -2.41
CA ALA A 284 3.57 -21.63 -2.26
C ALA A 284 4.32 -22.70 -3.06
N GLY A 285 4.84 -22.33 -4.24
CA GLY A 285 5.64 -23.22 -5.11
C GLY A 285 7.12 -23.33 -4.72
N ASP A 286 7.57 -22.59 -3.70
CA ASP A 286 8.96 -22.62 -3.24
C ASP A 286 9.10 -23.56 -2.05
N ALA A 287 9.52 -24.81 -2.29
CA ALA A 287 9.55 -25.84 -1.25
C ALA A 287 10.40 -25.47 -0.02
N TYR A 288 11.42 -24.61 -0.18
CA TYR A 288 12.25 -24.16 0.94
C TYR A 288 11.57 -23.07 1.77
N TYR A 289 10.82 -22.17 1.12
CA TYR A 289 10.21 -21.02 1.79
C TYR A 289 8.73 -21.19 2.13
N ALA A 290 7.98 -22.14 1.54
CA ALA A 290 6.52 -22.19 1.63
C ALA A 290 5.99 -22.17 3.07
N ASP A 291 6.52 -23.04 3.94
CA ASP A 291 6.08 -23.11 5.35
C ASP A 291 6.46 -21.85 6.14
N ARG A 292 7.69 -21.36 5.94
CA ARG A 292 8.18 -20.12 6.58
C ARG A 292 7.43 -18.89 6.10
N ALA A 293 7.00 -18.87 4.84
CA ALA A 293 6.21 -17.81 4.26
C ALA A 293 4.78 -17.79 4.84
N ARG A 294 4.17 -18.96 5.08
CA ARG A 294 2.88 -19.06 5.78
C ARG A 294 2.99 -18.60 7.23
N LEU A 295 4.06 -18.98 7.95
CA LEU A 295 4.35 -18.47 9.29
C LEU A 295 4.42 -16.94 9.31
N VAL A 296 5.25 -16.37 8.44
CA VAL A 296 5.46 -14.91 8.35
C VAL A 296 4.19 -14.18 7.95
N ALA A 297 3.42 -14.71 7.00
CA ALA A 297 2.12 -14.15 6.60
C ALA A 297 1.13 -14.12 7.78
N GLY A 298 1.11 -15.18 8.60
CA GLY A 298 0.29 -15.27 9.80
C GLY A 298 0.70 -14.30 10.93
N LEU A 299 1.96 -13.90 10.98
CA LEU A 299 2.47 -12.92 11.95
C LEU A 299 2.21 -11.47 11.54
N ALA A 300 1.91 -11.21 10.26
CA ALA A 300 1.75 -9.85 9.76
C ALA A 300 0.48 -9.18 10.31
N ARG A 301 0.65 -8.01 10.93
CA ARG A 301 -0.45 -7.20 11.47
C ARG A 301 -0.29 -5.75 11.03
N ASP A 302 -1.39 -5.13 10.60
CA ASP A 302 -1.45 -3.68 10.47
C ASP A 302 -1.26 -3.06 11.86
N VAL A 303 -0.59 -1.91 11.92
CA VAL A 303 -0.32 -1.23 13.19
C VAL A 303 -1.59 -0.96 13.98
N THR A 304 -2.73 -0.71 13.32
CA THR A 304 -4.00 -0.48 14.01
C THR A 304 -4.56 -1.73 14.69
N GLU A 305 -4.27 -2.93 14.17
CA GLU A 305 -4.62 -4.20 14.84
C GLU A 305 -3.83 -4.33 16.14
N VAL A 306 -2.54 -3.97 16.13
CA VAL A 306 -1.70 -4.02 17.34
C VAL A 306 -2.12 -2.96 18.35
N LEU A 307 -2.38 -1.73 17.89
CA LEU A 307 -2.88 -0.64 18.74
C LEU A 307 -4.22 -0.99 19.41
N ALA A 308 -5.09 -1.75 18.73
CA ALA A 308 -6.37 -2.17 19.29
C ALA A 308 -6.20 -3.08 20.53
N ASP A 309 -5.09 -3.81 20.66
CA ASP A 309 -4.80 -4.67 21.82
C ASP A 309 -4.13 -3.92 22.99
N LEU A 310 -3.82 -2.64 22.82
CA LEU A 310 -3.19 -1.80 23.84
C LEU A 310 -4.22 -1.03 24.65
N ASP A 311 -3.86 -0.61 25.86
CA ASP A 311 -4.60 0.45 26.56
C ASP A 311 -4.16 1.81 25.99
N LEU A 312 -5.03 2.43 25.19
CA LEU A 312 -4.79 3.70 24.52
C LEU A 312 -5.40 4.89 25.27
N THR A 313 -5.50 4.82 26.59
CA THR A 313 -6.04 5.93 27.40
C THR A 313 -5.31 7.23 27.05
N PRO A 314 -6.01 8.23 26.46
CA PRO A 314 -5.37 9.46 26.02
C PRO A 314 -4.98 10.30 27.23
N VAL A 315 -3.75 10.81 27.22
CA VAL A 315 -3.22 11.77 28.21
C VAL A 315 -3.20 13.19 27.67
N ARG A 316 -3.56 13.37 26.39
CA ARG A 316 -3.77 14.66 25.72
C ARG A 316 -5.06 14.62 24.91
N SER A 317 -5.59 15.79 24.59
CA SER A 317 -6.75 15.94 23.71
C SER A 317 -6.40 16.73 22.46
N LEU A 318 -7.09 16.45 21.36
CA LEU A 318 -7.09 17.36 20.22
C LEU A 318 -7.63 18.74 20.64
N PRO A 319 -7.07 19.84 20.08
CA PRO A 319 -7.66 21.16 20.28
C PRO A 319 -9.13 21.19 19.83
N ALA A 320 -9.94 21.96 20.55
CA ALA A 320 -11.32 22.22 20.14
C ALA A 320 -11.33 22.83 18.73
N GLY A 321 -12.16 22.30 17.84
CA GLY A 321 -12.30 22.80 16.46
C GLY A 321 -11.29 22.26 15.46
N LEU A 322 -10.57 21.17 15.76
CA LEU A 322 -9.72 20.46 14.79
C LEU A 322 -10.38 19.17 14.28
N PRO A 323 -11.37 19.25 13.36
CA PRO A 323 -12.10 18.09 12.86
C PRO A 323 -11.19 17.14 12.08
N VAL A 324 -11.26 15.86 12.43
CA VAL A 324 -10.46 14.79 11.82
C VAL A 324 -11.34 13.92 10.93
N ALA A 325 -11.04 13.85 9.64
CA ALA A 325 -11.60 12.83 8.77
C ALA A 325 -10.69 11.59 8.72
N TYR A 326 -11.30 10.42 8.64
CA TYR A 326 -10.56 9.18 8.41
C TYR A 326 -10.64 8.78 6.93
N HIS A 327 -9.46 8.64 6.31
CA HIS A 327 -9.35 8.02 4.99
C HIS A 327 -9.04 6.52 5.13
N ALA A 328 -10.06 5.72 4.88
CA ALA A 328 -9.95 4.27 4.87
C ALA A 328 -9.21 3.81 3.59
N ALA A 329 -7.95 3.40 3.72
CA ALA A 329 -7.15 2.96 2.56
C ALA A 329 -7.68 1.65 1.96
N CYS A 330 -7.79 1.58 0.63
CA CYS A 330 -8.35 0.40 -0.06
C CYS A 330 -7.57 -0.91 0.19
N SER A 331 -6.24 -0.84 0.27
CA SER A 331 -5.39 -1.99 0.63
C SER A 331 -5.68 -2.52 2.03
N LEU A 332 -6.08 -1.66 2.97
CA LEU A 332 -6.45 -2.07 4.32
C LEU A 332 -7.85 -2.70 4.34
N GLN A 333 -8.84 -1.98 3.78
CA GLN A 333 -10.25 -2.39 3.78
C GLN A 333 -10.52 -3.66 2.98
N HIS A 334 -9.90 -3.78 1.80
CA HIS A 334 -10.25 -4.81 0.82
C HIS A 334 -9.17 -5.88 0.69
N GLY A 335 -7.90 -5.48 0.64
CA GLY A 335 -6.77 -6.41 0.58
C GLY A 335 -6.60 -7.17 1.89
N GLN A 336 -6.43 -6.44 2.99
CA GLN A 336 -6.26 -7.04 4.32
C GLN A 336 -7.58 -7.33 5.05
N LYS A 337 -8.71 -6.86 4.53
CA LYS A 337 -10.06 -7.03 5.12
C LYS A 337 -10.21 -6.39 6.51
N ILE A 338 -9.45 -5.32 6.79
CA ILE A 338 -9.50 -4.55 8.03
C ILE A 338 -10.27 -3.26 7.79
N ARG A 339 -11.47 -3.14 8.37
CA ARG A 339 -12.40 -2.04 8.09
C ARG A 339 -12.59 -1.11 9.27
N ASP A 340 -13.14 -1.63 10.37
CA ASP A 340 -13.58 -0.79 11.50
C ASP A 340 -12.48 -0.57 12.54
N VAL A 341 -11.51 -1.49 12.65
CA VAL A 341 -10.41 -1.44 13.63
C VAL A 341 -9.72 -0.06 13.69
N PRO A 342 -9.30 0.57 12.58
CA PRO A 342 -8.69 1.90 12.63
C PRO A 342 -9.61 2.99 13.20
N LYS A 343 -10.91 2.91 12.90
CA LYS A 343 -11.91 3.87 13.40
C LYS A 343 -12.15 3.69 14.89
N GLU A 344 -12.20 2.45 15.36
CA GLU A 344 -12.31 2.16 16.80
C GLU A 344 -11.06 2.61 17.57
N VAL A 345 -9.86 2.43 17.00
CA VAL A 345 -8.63 3.01 17.57
C VAL A 345 -8.73 4.53 17.69
N LEU A 346 -9.18 5.23 16.64
CA LEU A 346 -9.37 6.69 16.69
C LEU A 346 -10.39 7.11 17.76
N LYS A 347 -11.52 6.39 17.88
CA LYS A 347 -12.53 6.65 18.92
C LYS A 347 -11.98 6.49 20.33
N ARG A 348 -11.17 5.47 20.58
CA ARG A 348 -10.53 5.24 21.89
C ARG A 348 -9.53 6.34 22.26
N LEU A 349 -8.95 7.01 21.26
CA LEU A 349 -8.10 8.19 21.44
C LEU A 349 -8.92 9.49 21.64
N GLY A 350 -10.25 9.41 21.80
CA GLY A 350 -11.13 10.57 21.97
C GLY A 350 -11.48 11.30 20.67
N ILE A 351 -11.18 10.70 19.50
CA ILE A 351 -11.46 11.29 18.19
C ILE A 351 -12.77 10.72 17.65
N THR A 352 -13.71 11.57 17.24
CA THR A 352 -14.86 11.12 16.44
C THR A 352 -14.50 11.28 14.95
N PRO A 353 -14.07 10.22 14.24
CA PRO A 353 -13.61 10.36 12.87
C PRO A 353 -14.76 10.66 11.93
N LEU A 354 -14.64 11.72 11.15
CA LEU A 354 -15.56 12.05 10.07
C LEU A 354 -15.30 11.12 8.88
N GLU A 355 -16.36 10.60 8.27
CA GLU A 355 -16.25 9.70 7.11
C GLU A 355 -16.62 10.46 5.83
N PRO A 356 -15.74 10.50 4.82
CA PRO A 356 -16.06 11.13 3.54
C PRO A 356 -17.07 10.30 2.76
N ALA A 357 -17.80 10.95 1.85
CA ALA A 357 -18.56 10.25 0.83
C ALA A 357 -17.63 9.33 0.00
N GLU A 358 -18.19 8.19 -0.46
CA GLU A 358 -17.47 7.19 -1.25
C GLU A 358 -16.17 6.70 -0.59
N PRO A 359 -16.21 6.28 0.69
CA PRO A 359 -14.99 5.97 1.44
C PRO A 359 -14.20 4.80 0.83
N HIS A 360 -14.88 3.90 0.10
CA HIS A 360 -14.31 2.73 -0.57
C HIS A 360 -13.52 3.06 -1.86
N ILE A 361 -13.73 4.24 -2.47
CA ILE A 361 -13.02 4.60 -3.71
C ILE A 361 -11.54 4.89 -3.43
N CYS A 362 -10.67 4.30 -4.26
CA CYS A 362 -9.21 4.44 -4.17
C CYS A 362 -8.78 5.91 -4.34
N CYS A 363 -7.71 6.30 -3.64
CA CYS A 363 -7.11 7.64 -3.74
C CYS A 363 -6.35 7.92 -5.04
N GLY A 364 -6.04 6.88 -5.84
CA GLY A 364 -5.27 7.00 -7.08
C GLY A 364 -3.76 6.74 -6.97
N SER A 365 -3.21 6.52 -5.76
CA SER A 365 -1.77 6.25 -5.58
C SER A 365 -1.34 4.89 -6.10
N ALA A 366 -1.91 3.82 -5.52
CA ALA A 366 -1.68 2.41 -5.85
C ALA A 366 -0.20 2.05 -6.17
N GLY A 367 0.71 2.45 -5.29
CA GLY A 367 2.14 2.15 -5.39
C GLY A 367 2.83 3.00 -6.46
N THR A 368 2.86 2.51 -7.70
CA THR A 368 3.44 3.22 -8.86
C THR A 368 2.39 3.75 -9.84
N TYR A 369 1.11 3.49 -9.58
CA TYR A 369 0.02 3.82 -10.49
C TYR A 369 -0.05 5.31 -10.80
N ASN A 370 0.07 6.19 -9.80
CA ASN A 370 0.06 7.64 -10.02
C ASN A 370 1.21 8.17 -10.89
N MET A 371 2.29 7.39 -11.08
CA MET A 371 3.39 7.71 -11.99
C MET A 371 3.17 7.13 -13.39
N LEU A 372 2.54 5.94 -13.47
CA LEU A 372 2.31 5.22 -14.73
C LEU A 372 0.98 5.61 -15.42
N GLN A 373 0.01 6.10 -14.67
CA GLN A 373 -1.35 6.48 -15.11
C GLN A 373 -1.75 7.85 -14.52
N PRO A 374 -0.96 8.91 -14.75
CA PRO A 374 -1.06 10.17 -14.01
C PRO A 374 -2.39 10.90 -14.18
N GLU A 375 -3.01 10.84 -15.35
CA GLU A 375 -4.30 11.48 -15.62
C GLU A 375 -5.42 10.86 -14.76
N LEU A 376 -5.54 9.53 -14.79
CA LEU A 376 -6.60 8.82 -14.05
C LEU A 376 -6.36 8.87 -12.54
N ALA A 377 -5.10 8.77 -12.12
CA ALA A 377 -4.72 8.98 -10.72
C ALA A 377 -5.07 10.38 -10.22
N GLY A 378 -4.84 11.41 -11.04
CA GLY A 378 -5.19 12.79 -10.72
C GLY A 378 -6.69 13.02 -10.55
N ARG A 379 -7.51 12.42 -11.43
CA ARG A 379 -8.98 12.45 -11.31
C ARG A 379 -9.46 11.80 -10.01
N LEU A 380 -8.95 10.62 -9.69
CA LEU A 380 -9.29 9.90 -8.45
C LEU A 380 -8.84 10.66 -7.20
N GLY A 381 -7.63 11.22 -7.23
CA GLY A 381 -7.10 12.05 -6.14
C GLY A 381 -7.94 13.29 -5.89
N ALA A 382 -8.32 14.01 -6.96
CA ALA A 382 -9.19 15.18 -6.87
C ALA A 382 -10.59 14.84 -6.33
N ARG A 383 -11.21 13.75 -6.81
CA ARG A 383 -12.51 13.27 -6.29
C ARG A 383 -12.43 12.93 -4.81
N LYS A 384 -11.39 12.20 -4.39
CA LYS A 384 -11.18 11.85 -2.97
C LYS A 384 -10.99 13.09 -2.11
N ALA A 385 -10.15 14.03 -2.53
CA ALA A 385 -9.92 15.30 -1.85
C ALA A 385 -11.23 16.11 -1.72
N GLN A 386 -12.06 16.17 -2.76
CA GLN A 386 -13.34 16.87 -2.70
C GLN A 386 -14.28 16.25 -1.66
N ASN A 387 -14.39 14.92 -1.62
CA ASN A 387 -15.23 14.24 -0.63
C ASN A 387 -14.71 14.42 0.81
N LEU A 388 -13.39 14.46 1.01
CA LEU A 388 -12.80 14.79 2.30
C LEU A 388 -13.08 16.23 2.71
N ARG A 389 -12.93 17.21 1.81
CA ARG A 389 -13.28 18.61 2.11
C ARG A 389 -14.72 18.81 2.54
N ARG A 390 -15.66 18.07 1.94
CA ARG A 390 -17.10 18.12 2.30
C ARG A 390 -17.39 17.72 3.74
N THR A 391 -16.48 17.01 4.40
CA THR A 391 -16.61 16.70 5.84
C THR A 391 -16.30 17.90 6.74
N GLY A 392 -15.64 18.94 6.22
CA GLY A 392 -15.12 20.06 7.01
C GLY A 392 -13.81 19.75 7.74
N ALA A 393 -13.18 18.60 7.46
CA ALA A 393 -11.96 18.18 8.15
C ALA A 393 -10.75 19.07 7.85
N ALA A 394 -10.06 19.46 8.92
CA ALA A 394 -8.76 20.14 8.87
C ALA A 394 -7.59 19.14 8.90
N VAL A 395 -7.85 17.94 9.41
CA VAL A 395 -6.89 16.84 9.52
C VAL A 395 -7.45 15.60 8.84
N VAL A 396 -6.63 14.90 8.06
CA VAL A 396 -6.96 13.63 7.44
C VAL A 396 -6.03 12.55 7.98
N ALA A 397 -6.59 11.61 8.74
CA ALA A 397 -5.88 10.45 9.26
C ALA A 397 -5.97 9.27 8.28
N ALA A 398 -4.85 8.58 8.02
CA ALA A 398 -4.84 7.36 7.19
C ALA A 398 -3.74 6.38 7.60
N GLY A 399 -3.89 5.10 7.23
CA GLY A 399 -2.93 4.01 7.45
C GLY A 399 -2.10 3.64 6.21
N ASN A 400 -1.81 4.61 5.33
CA ASN A 400 -1.12 4.33 4.07
C ASN A 400 -0.38 5.56 3.54
N LEU A 401 0.95 5.47 3.47
CA LEU A 401 1.81 6.55 2.97
C LEU A 401 1.41 7.02 1.56
N GLY A 402 1.19 6.09 0.63
CA GLY A 402 0.84 6.45 -0.75
C GLY A 402 -0.47 7.24 -0.81
N CYS A 403 -1.45 6.91 0.04
CA CYS A 403 -2.69 7.67 0.14
C CYS A 403 -2.46 9.06 0.74
N LEU A 404 -1.68 9.17 1.81
CA LEU A 404 -1.33 10.46 2.42
C LEU A 404 -0.66 11.38 1.38
N THR A 405 0.37 10.88 0.69
CA THR A 405 1.10 11.65 -0.34
C THR A 405 0.19 12.02 -1.51
N GLN A 406 -0.60 11.10 -2.05
CA GLN A 406 -1.44 11.37 -3.23
C GLN A 406 -2.56 12.36 -2.93
N ILE A 407 -3.25 12.24 -1.79
CA ILE A 407 -4.38 13.11 -1.49
C ILE A 407 -3.87 14.52 -1.14
N ALA A 408 -2.72 14.64 -0.47
CA ALA A 408 -2.11 15.92 -0.13
C ALA A 408 -1.85 16.82 -1.35
N THR A 409 -1.46 16.25 -2.51
CA THR A 409 -1.28 17.04 -3.74
C THR A 409 -2.58 17.68 -4.27
N HIS A 410 -3.73 17.17 -3.84
CA HIS A 410 -5.06 17.65 -4.22
C HIS A 410 -5.81 18.37 -3.09
N MET A 411 -5.25 18.38 -1.88
CA MET A 411 -5.79 19.02 -0.67
C MET A 411 -4.70 19.67 0.19
N PRO A 412 -3.91 20.61 -0.36
CA PRO A 412 -2.78 21.22 0.34
C PRO A 412 -3.19 22.06 1.56
N ASP A 413 -4.48 22.38 1.67
CA ASP A 413 -5.11 23.12 2.76
C ASP A 413 -5.32 22.28 4.04
N ALA A 414 -5.21 20.95 3.95
CA ALA A 414 -5.40 20.05 5.09
C ALA A 414 -4.09 19.42 5.57
N ARG A 415 -4.08 19.00 6.83
CA ARG A 415 -2.96 18.29 7.44
C ARG A 415 -3.16 16.79 7.29
N PHE A 416 -2.18 16.10 6.71
CA PHE A 416 -2.20 14.65 6.52
C PHE A 416 -1.35 13.98 7.57
N ILE A 417 -1.93 13.02 8.29
CA ILE A 417 -1.26 12.37 9.42
C ILE A 417 -1.49 10.87 9.42
N HIS A 418 -0.48 10.10 9.82
CA HIS A 418 -0.65 8.68 10.01
C HIS A 418 -1.41 8.38 11.30
N THR A 419 -2.32 7.39 11.29
CA THR A 419 -3.10 7.03 12.49
C THR A 419 -2.22 6.70 13.71
N VAL A 420 -1.06 6.08 13.49
CA VAL A 420 -0.09 5.78 14.57
C VAL A 420 0.56 7.03 15.18
N GLU A 421 0.72 8.11 14.40
CA GLU A 421 1.32 9.35 14.92
C GLU A 421 0.33 10.06 15.85
N LEU A 422 -0.96 10.02 15.54
CA LEU A 422 -2.01 10.45 16.46
C LEU A 422 -2.04 9.59 17.73
N ALA A 423 -1.95 8.27 17.59
CA ALA A 423 -1.92 7.36 18.73
C ALA A 423 -0.71 7.63 19.63
N ASP A 424 0.49 7.77 19.05
CA ASP A 424 1.70 8.08 19.80
C ASP A 424 1.56 9.41 20.55
N TRP A 425 1.16 10.48 19.86
CA TRP A 425 1.03 11.80 20.47
C TRP A 425 -0.02 11.86 21.58
N LEU A 426 -1.23 11.37 21.34
CA LEU A 426 -2.33 11.46 22.31
C LEU A 426 -2.10 10.58 23.55
N THR A 427 -1.20 9.59 23.46
CA THR A 427 -0.80 8.71 24.57
C THR A 427 0.55 9.07 25.18
N GLY A 428 1.13 10.23 24.84
CA GLY A 428 2.30 10.79 25.55
C GLY A 428 3.51 11.15 24.68
N GLY A 429 3.58 10.68 23.43
CA GLY A 429 4.64 10.99 22.46
C GLY A 429 4.67 12.46 22.01
N PRO A 430 5.68 12.91 21.26
CA PRO A 430 5.77 14.31 20.82
C PRO A 430 4.64 14.68 19.86
N VAL A 431 4.39 15.99 19.72
CA VAL A 431 3.47 16.52 18.69
C VAL A 431 3.97 16.07 17.29
N PRO A 432 3.11 15.51 16.44
CA PRO A 432 3.47 15.15 15.07
C PRO A 432 3.80 16.39 14.25
N GLU A 433 4.82 16.32 13.39
CA GLU A 433 5.27 17.44 12.56
C GLU A 433 4.13 18.06 11.73
N ALA A 434 3.23 17.22 11.19
CA ALA A 434 2.06 17.66 10.45
C ALA A 434 1.08 18.53 11.25
N LEU A 435 1.14 18.50 12.58
CA LEU A 435 0.31 19.29 13.50
C LEU A 435 1.09 20.42 14.19
N ALA A 436 2.39 20.57 13.92
CA ALA A 436 3.19 21.66 14.49
C ALA A 436 2.56 23.02 14.14
N GLY A 437 2.49 23.93 15.12
CA GLY A 437 1.84 25.24 14.98
C GLY A 437 0.31 25.23 15.00
N ALA A 438 -0.35 24.08 14.81
CA ALA A 438 -1.81 23.96 14.97
C ALA A 438 -2.23 23.68 16.42
N VAL A 439 -1.28 23.25 17.25
CA VAL A 439 -1.50 22.83 18.63
C VAL A 439 -0.64 23.62 19.64
N ASP A 440 0.15 24.61 19.17
CA ASP A 440 0.98 25.45 20.02
C ASP A 440 0.08 26.28 20.95
N GLY A 441 0.07 25.93 22.24
CA GLY A 441 -0.80 26.55 23.27
C GLY A 441 -1.69 25.56 24.02
N VAL A 442 -1.75 24.30 23.61
CA VAL A 442 -2.44 23.21 24.33
C VAL A 442 -1.38 22.26 24.89
N VAL A 443 -0.79 22.65 26.03
CA VAL A 443 0.13 21.80 26.81
C VAL A 443 -0.64 21.00 27.84
#